data_AF-A0A7S2QP98-F1
#
_entry.id   AF-A0A7S2QP98-F1
#
_cell.length_a   1.000
_cell.length_b   1.000
_cell.length_c   1.000
_cell.angle_alpha   90.00
_cell.angle_beta   90.00
_cell.angle_gamma   90.00
#
_symmetry.space_group_name_H-M   'P 1'
#
loop_
_entity.id
_entity.type
_entity.pdbx_description
1 polymer ?
#
loop_
_entity_poly.entity_id
_entity_poly.type
_entity_poly.pdbx_seq_one_letter_code
_entity_poly.pdbx_strand_id
1 'polypeptide(L)'
;ANVAAVGGCDDIFGREEHLRSIELFDPAAAAWATLRRPLRFPRPIAATVALPSDAPGAAEKLLVMGGAASMASVEAFHVPLPAARDAPGAAGEAAEALPDMPQRRMGCQAA
;
A
#
# COMPACT_ATOMS: atom_id res chain seq x y z
N ALA A 1 -15.04 -2.18 -6.44
CA ALA A 1 -13.63 -1.83 -6.61
C ALA A 1 -13.15 -1.23 -5.30
N ASN A 2 -12.09 -1.78 -4.72
CA ASN A 2 -11.54 -1.28 -3.48
C ASN A 2 -10.51 -0.19 -3.81
N VAL A 3 -10.36 0.78 -2.90
CA VAL A 3 -9.41 1.88 -3.07
C VAL A 3 -8.41 1.82 -1.92
N ALA A 4 -7.13 2.06 -2.22
CA ALA A 4 -6.08 2.19 -1.22
C ALA A 4 -5.51 3.60 -1.26
N ALA A 5 -5.41 4.24 -0.10
CA ALA A 5 -4.59 5.42 0.13
C ALA A 5 -3.28 4.98 0.80
N VAL A 6 -2.13 5.47 0.31
CA VAL A 6 -0.82 4.92 0.66
C VAL A 6 0.16 6.06 0.95
N GLY A 7 0.66 6.12 2.17
CA GLY A 7 1.64 7.12 2.61
C GLY A 7 1.13 8.55 2.40
N GLY A 8 1.99 9.42 1.87
CA GLY A 8 1.71 10.84 1.66
C GLY A 8 2.44 11.75 2.63
N CYS A 9 2.01 13.01 2.68
CA CYS A 9 2.49 14.03 3.60
C CYS A 9 1.28 14.71 4.22
N ASP A 10 1.18 14.68 5.54
CA ASP A 10 0.20 15.45 6.30
C ASP A 10 0.88 16.76 6.74
N ASP A 11 0.40 17.90 6.23
CA ASP A 11 0.91 19.22 6.62
C ASP A 11 -0.15 19.93 7.45
N ILE A 12 -0.17 19.61 8.74
CA ILE A 12 -1.01 20.32 9.71
C ILE A 12 -0.17 21.44 10.32
N PHE A 13 -0.51 22.69 9.98
CA PHE A 13 0.10 23.91 10.52
C PHE A 13 1.62 24.06 10.28
N GLY A 14 2.12 23.67 9.10
CA GLY A 14 3.54 23.84 8.73
C GLY A 14 4.45 22.79 9.37
N ARG A 15 3.87 21.72 9.90
CA ARG A 15 4.61 20.52 10.33
C ARG A 15 4.34 19.43 9.30
N GLU A 16 5.28 19.30 8.37
CA GLU A 16 5.27 18.20 7.40
C GLU A 16 5.54 16.87 8.11
N GLU A 17 4.53 16.01 8.18
CA GLU A 17 4.65 14.62 8.64
C GLU A 17 4.49 13.67 7.45
N HIS A 18 5.56 12.97 7.10
CA HIS A 18 5.48 11.95 6.07
C HIS A 18 4.84 10.67 6.61
N LEU A 19 3.71 10.29 6.03
CA LEU A 19 2.91 9.18 6.50
C LEU A 19 3.50 7.83 6.06
N ARG A 20 3.35 6.83 6.93
CA ARG A 20 3.62 5.41 6.64
C ARG A 20 2.35 4.57 6.55
N SER A 21 1.18 5.17 6.75
CA SER A 21 -0.09 4.45 6.77
C SER A 21 -0.44 3.91 5.38
N ILE A 22 -1.22 2.84 5.39
CA ILE A 22 -1.98 2.37 4.23
C ILE A 22 -3.41 2.23 4.71
N GLU A 23 -4.35 2.80 3.98
CA GLU A 23 -5.76 2.85 4.33
C GLU A 23 -6.58 2.28 3.18
N LEU A 24 -7.49 1.37 3.50
CA LEU A 24 -8.36 0.72 2.54
C LEU A 24 -9.78 1.23 2.70
N PHE A 25 -10.39 1.64 1.60
CA PHE A 25 -11.80 1.96 1.56
C PHE A 25 -12.62 0.70 1.26
N ASP A 26 -13.52 0.37 2.18
CA ASP A 26 -14.55 -0.64 1.98
C ASP A 26 -15.84 0.05 1.50
N PRO A 27 -16.23 -0.12 0.21
CA PRO A 27 -17.43 0.52 -0.32
C PRO A 27 -18.72 -0.06 0.26
N ALA A 28 -18.72 -1.30 0.78
CA ALA A 28 -19.91 -1.90 1.39
C ALA A 28 -20.20 -1.31 2.78
N ALA A 29 -19.14 -1.05 3.55
CA ALA A 29 -19.23 -0.41 4.86
C ALA A 29 -19.19 1.13 4.79
N ALA A 30 -18.89 1.70 3.61
CA ALA A 30 -18.62 3.12 3.40
C ALA A 30 -17.59 3.70 4.40
N ALA A 31 -16.56 2.92 4.71
CA ALA A 31 -15.60 3.23 5.77
C ALA A 31 -14.16 2.96 5.32
N TRP A 32 -13.23 3.74 5.88
CA TRP A 32 -11.80 3.52 5.75
C TRP A 32 -11.29 2.66 6.91
N ALA A 33 -10.35 1.77 6.62
CA ALA A 33 -9.65 0.98 7.62
C ALA A 33 -8.14 1.04 7.37
N THR A 34 -7.37 1.43 8.39
CA THR A 34 -5.91 1.42 8.34
C THR A 34 -5.38 -0.01 8.47
N LEU A 35 -4.43 -0.37 7.61
CA LEU A 35 -3.67 -1.61 7.75
C LEU A 35 -2.82 -1.56 9.02
N ARG A 36 -2.74 -2.69 9.73
CA ARG A 36 -1.89 -2.85 10.92
C ARG A 36 -0.41 -2.77 10.59
N ARG A 37 -0.02 -3.22 9.40
CA ARG A 37 1.36 -3.10 8.92
C ARG A 37 1.54 -1.83 8.09
N PRO A 38 2.28 -0.82 8.58
CA PRO A 38 2.60 0.36 7.79
C PRO A 38 3.74 0.09 6.80
N LEU A 39 4.00 1.05 5.92
CA LEU A 39 5.22 1.14 5.14
C LEU A 39 6.46 1.11 6.06
N ARG A 40 7.53 0.46 5.62
CA ARG A 40 8.81 0.45 6.34
C ARG A 40 9.44 1.84 6.37
N PHE A 41 9.28 2.59 5.29
CA PHE A 41 9.75 3.97 5.18
C PHE A 41 8.58 4.88 4.82
N PRO A 42 8.52 6.10 5.36
CA PRO A 42 7.59 7.09 4.86
C PRO A 42 8.03 7.51 3.46
N ARG A 43 7.09 7.50 2.50
CA ARG A 43 7.39 7.67 1.08
C ARG A 43 6.34 8.58 0.43
N PRO A 44 6.37 9.90 0.65
CA PRO A 44 5.56 10.80 -0.16
C PRO A 44 5.96 10.64 -1.63
N ILE A 45 5.03 10.92 -2.55
CA ILE A 45 5.22 10.86 -4.01
C ILE A 45 5.81 9.52 -4.52
N ALA A 46 5.49 8.42 -3.83
CA ALA A 46 5.75 7.06 -4.31
C ALA A 46 4.80 6.70 -5.47
N ALA A 47 5.23 5.76 -6.31
CA ALA A 47 4.34 5.10 -7.26
C ALA A 47 3.63 3.93 -6.58
N THR A 48 2.36 3.74 -6.89
CA THR A 48 1.53 2.66 -6.35
C THR A 48 0.70 2.01 -7.44
N VAL A 49 0.64 0.67 -7.43
CA VAL A 49 -0.19 -0.11 -8.37
C VAL A 49 -0.81 -1.31 -7.66
N ALA A 50 -2.08 -1.56 -7.95
CA ALA A 50 -2.76 -2.78 -7.54
C ALA A 50 -2.47 -3.90 -8.55
N LEU A 51 -2.00 -5.04 -8.06
CA LEU A 51 -1.81 -6.25 -8.82
C LEU A 51 -2.96 -7.21 -8.53
N PRO A 52 -3.88 -7.42 -9.48
CA PRO A 52 -4.91 -8.43 -9.32
C PRO A 52 -4.27 -9.82 -9.30
N SER A 53 -4.84 -10.72 -8.51
CA SER A 53 -4.51 -12.14 -8.61
C SER A 53 -5.54 -12.84 -9.49
N ASP A 54 -5.04 -13.64 -10.42
CA ASP A 54 -5.81 -14.53 -11.29
C ASP A 54 -6.18 -15.86 -10.61
N ALA A 55 -5.55 -16.16 -9.47
CA ALA A 55 -5.81 -17.36 -8.70
C ALA A 55 -7.09 -17.22 -7.85
N PRO A 56 -8.05 -18.17 -7.93
CA PRO A 56 -9.24 -18.16 -7.09
C PRO A 56 -8.89 -18.15 -5.60
N GLY A 57 -9.37 -17.14 -4.87
CA GLY A 57 -9.15 -17.01 -3.43
C GLY A 57 -7.80 -16.40 -3.03
N ALA A 58 -6.97 -15.98 -3.98
CA ALA A 58 -5.74 -15.26 -3.67
C ALA A 58 -6.01 -13.80 -3.33
N ALA A 59 -5.22 -13.27 -2.39
CA ALA A 59 -5.28 -11.85 -2.03
C ALA A 59 -4.72 -10.99 -3.15
N GLU A 60 -5.35 -9.85 -3.40
CA GLU A 60 -4.77 -8.81 -4.25
C GLU A 60 -3.49 -8.27 -3.61
N LYS A 61 -2.52 -7.87 -4.43
CA LYS A 61 -1.31 -7.24 -3.94
C LYS A 61 -1.31 -5.75 -4.29
N LEU A 62 -0.72 -4.95 -3.43
CA LEU A 62 -0.38 -3.56 -3.68
C LEU A 62 1.14 -3.45 -3.74
N LEU A 63 1.68 -2.91 -4.83
CA LEU A 63 3.09 -2.54 -4.91
C LEU A 63 3.28 -1.05 -4.66
N VAL A 64 4.24 -0.72 -3.79
CA VAL A 64 4.66 0.64 -3.46
C VAL A 64 6.13 0.79 -3.81
N MET A 65 6.47 1.73 -4.67
CA MET A 65 7.80 1.83 -5.29
C MET A 65 8.35 3.25 -5.20
N GLY A 66 9.62 3.36 -4.79
CA GLY A 66 10.34 4.63 -4.74
C GLY A 66 9.76 5.61 -3.72
N GLY A 67 9.67 6.88 -4.12
CA GLY A 67 9.22 7.98 -3.28
C GLY A 67 10.37 8.67 -2.53
N ALA A 68 10.07 9.83 -1.94
CA ALA A 68 11.08 10.53 -1.15
C ALA A 68 11.51 9.66 0.05
N ALA A 69 12.77 9.81 0.49
CA ALA A 69 13.42 8.99 1.53
C ALA A 69 13.70 7.51 1.18
N SER A 70 13.12 6.93 0.12
CA SER A 70 13.37 5.52 -0.23
C SER A 70 13.27 5.23 -1.74
N MET A 71 14.05 5.98 -2.51
CA MET A 71 13.87 6.17 -3.95
C MET A 71 14.02 4.92 -4.83
N ALA A 72 14.70 3.86 -4.39
CA ALA A 72 14.87 2.64 -5.18
C ALA A 72 14.05 1.46 -4.66
N SER A 73 13.60 1.50 -3.42
CA SER A 73 13.08 0.30 -2.77
C SER A 73 11.61 0.06 -3.10
N VAL A 74 11.22 -1.20 -2.94
CA VAL A 74 9.90 -1.71 -3.31
C VAL A 74 9.31 -2.49 -2.13
N GLU A 75 8.06 -2.20 -1.81
CA GLU A 75 7.29 -2.92 -0.79
C GLU A 75 6.01 -3.47 -1.42
N ALA A 76 5.71 -4.75 -1.18
CA ALA A 76 4.49 -5.41 -1.61
C ALA A 76 3.60 -5.70 -0.41
N PHE A 77 2.32 -5.35 -0.49
CA PHE A 77 1.34 -5.60 0.57
C PHE A 77 0.24 -6.50 0.07
N HIS A 78 -0.09 -7.53 0.85
CA HIS A 78 -1.30 -8.32 0.63
C HIS A 78 -2.50 -7.55 1.16
N VAL A 79 -3.45 -7.26 0.28
CA VAL A 79 -4.68 -6.52 0.58
C VAL A 79 -5.80 -7.53 0.83
N PRO A 80 -6.28 -7.68 2.08
CA PRO A 80 -7.39 -8.57 2.37
C PRO A 80 -8.67 -7.97 1.81
N LEU A 81 -9.18 -8.55 0.72
CA LEU A 81 -10.48 -8.16 0.18
C LEU A 81 -11.60 -8.53 1.17
N PRO A 82 -12.72 -7.78 1.19
CA PRO A 82 -13.84 -8.06 2.10
C PRO A 82 -14.34 -9.51 2.04
N ALA A 83 -14.38 -10.14 0.86
CA ALA A 83 -14.78 -11.55 0.70
C ALA A 83 -13.79 -12.55 1.34
N ALA A 84 -12.53 -12.17 1.53
CA ALA A 84 -11.48 -13.01 2.12
C ALA A 84 -11.33 -12.78 3.64
N ARG A 85 -11.92 -11.71 4.20
CA ARG A 85 -11.91 -11.42 5.64
C ARG A 85 -12.72 -12.43 6.46
N ASP A 86 -13.77 -13.00 5.88
CA ASP A 86 -14.68 -13.94 6.55
C ASP A 86 -14.24 -15.42 6.43
N ALA A 87 -13.17 -15.71 5.69
CA ALA A 87 -12.67 -17.08 5.52
C ALA A 87 -11.76 -17.52 6.69
N PRO A 88 -11.93 -18.73 7.26
CA PRO A 88 -11.01 -19.26 8.25
C PRO A 88 -9.63 -19.46 7.60
N GLY A 89 -8.63 -18.72 8.09
CA GLY A 89 -7.28 -18.67 7.48
C GLY A 89 -7.00 -17.43 6.64
N ALA A 90 -7.85 -16.39 6.70
CA ALA A 90 -7.64 -15.09 6.06
C ALA A 90 -6.18 -14.64 6.22
N ALA A 91 -5.43 -14.71 5.12
CA ALA A 91 -4.01 -14.42 5.09
C ALA A 91 -3.78 -13.04 5.70
N GLY A 92 -3.11 -13.01 6.84
CA GLY A 92 -2.81 -11.77 7.54
C GLY A 92 -2.09 -10.81 6.61
N GLU A 93 -2.36 -9.51 6.80
CA GLU A 93 -1.64 -8.42 6.13
C GLU A 93 -0.14 -8.71 6.15
N ALA A 94 0.40 -9.09 4.98
CA ALA A 94 1.78 -9.46 4.81
C ALA A 94 2.44 -8.40 3.95
N ALA A 95 3.49 -7.78 4.50
CA ALA A 95 4.38 -6.90 3.77
C ALA A 95 5.62 -7.71 3.37
N GLU A 96 5.88 -7.82 2.08
CA GLU A 96 7.06 -8.44 1.50
C GLU A 96 7.96 -7.33 0.95
N ALA A 97 9.22 -7.31 1.39
CA ALA A 97 10.23 -6.44 0.81
C ALA A 97 10.74 -7.10 -0.47
N LEU A 98 10.59 -6.41 -1.60
CA LEU A 98 11.10 -6.87 -2.88
C LEU A 98 12.48 -6.27 -3.15
N PRO A 99 13.26 -6.83 -4.09
CA PRO A 99 14.51 -6.22 -4.52
C PRO A 99 14.32 -4.77 -4.99
N ASP A 100 15.33 -3.94 -4.74
CA ASP A 100 15.34 -2.55 -5.17
C ASP A 100 15.31 -2.43 -6.70
N MET A 101 14.64 -1.39 -7.21
CA MET A 101 14.72 -0.97 -8.60
C MET A 101 16.15 -0.59 -8.97
N PRO A 102 16.62 -0.91 -10.19
CA PRO A 102 17.96 -0.56 -10.64
C PRO A 102 18.19 0.96 -10.75
N GLN A 103 17.12 1.76 -10.79
CA GLN A 103 17.16 3.21 -10.84
C GLN A 103 16.23 3.81 -9.78
N ARG A 104 16.72 4.86 -9.12
CA ARG A 104 15.97 5.65 -8.14
C ARG A 104 14.89 6.49 -8.83
N ARG A 105 13.68 6.56 -8.27
CA ARG A 105 12.54 7.34 -8.78
C ARG A 105 11.74 8.01 -7.65
N MET A 106 11.21 9.20 -7.94
CA MET A 106 10.24 9.92 -7.12
C MET A 106 9.27 10.67 -8.04
N GLY A 107 8.00 10.80 -7.65
CA GLY A 107 6.99 11.46 -8.49
C GLY A 107 6.66 10.71 -9.78
N CYS A 108 6.97 9.42 -9.86
CA CYS A 108 6.64 8.57 -10.99
C CYS A 108 5.25 7.95 -10.84
N GLN A 109 4.67 7.51 -11.96
CA GLN A 109 3.42 6.76 -11.98
C GLN A 109 3.68 5.27 -12.21
N ALA A 110 2.77 4.44 -11.71
CA ALA A 110 2.67 3.02 -12.03
C ALA A 110 1.24 2.76 -12.52
N ALA A 111 1.08 1.85 -13.48
CA ALA A 111 -0.18 1.51 -14.13
C ALA A 111 -0.23 0.01 -14.40
#